data_AF-A0A2S5LSR4-F1
#
_entry.id   AF-A0A2S5LSR4-F1
#
_cell.length_a   1.000
_cell.length_b   1.000
_cell.length_c   1.000
_cell.angle_alpha   90.00
_cell.angle_beta   90.00
_cell.angle_gamma   90.00
#
_symmetry.space_group_name_H-M   'P 1'
#
loop_
_entity.id
_entity.type
_entity.pdbx_description
1 polymer ?
#
loop_
_entity_poly.entity_id
_entity_poly.type
_entity_poly.pdbx_seq_one_letter_code
_entity_poly.pdbx_strand_id
1 'polypeptide(L)' 'MEHSKKLVTILVPNYKTLEITKICMRLLRKYTNFDQVEVIAIDNNSQDASVEYLR' A
#
# COMPACT_ATOMS: atom_id res chain seq x y z
N MET A 1 17.59 -22.18 -0.30
CA MET A 1 16.71 -21.26 0.43
C MET A 1 15.69 -20.76 -0.57
N GLU A 2 14.48 -21.30 -0.53
CA GLU A 2 13.42 -20.96 -1.48
C GLU A 2 12.96 -19.53 -1.19
N HIS A 3 13.19 -18.60 -2.12
CA HIS A 3 12.60 -17.27 -2.03
C HIS A 3 11.10 -17.47 -2.23
N SER A 4 10.31 -17.27 -1.17
CA SER A 4 8.85 -17.27 -1.25
C SER A 4 8.43 -16.16 -2.21
N LYS A 5 8.20 -16.53 -3.47
CA LYS A 5 7.81 -15.59 -4.52
C LYS A 5 6.39 -15.14 -4.24
N LYS A 6 6.21 -13.83 -4.09
CA LYS A 6 4.88 -13.22 -3.98
C LYS A 6 4.05 -13.61 -5.20
N LEU A 7 2.80 -14.02 -4.97
CA LEU A 7 1.87 -14.45 -6.00
C LEU A 7 1.25 -13.26 -6.73
N VAL A 8 1.07 -12.14 -6.02
CA VAL A 8 0.42 -10.93 -6.53
C VAL A 8 1.13 -9.69 -5.97
N THR A 9 1.25 -8.66 -6.80
CA THR A 9 1.67 -7.31 -6.39
C THR A 9 0.50 -6.35 -6.58
N ILE A 10 0.10 -5.65 -5.53
CA ILE A 10 -0.96 -4.65 -5.52
C ILE A 10 -0.31 -3.27 -5.53
N LEU A 11 -0.61 -2.48 -6.56
CA LEU A 11 -0.16 -1.09 -6.66
C LEU A 11 -1.28 -0.16 -6.17
N VAL A 12 -0.95 0.73 -5.23
CA VAL A 12 -1.91 1.70 -4.66
C VAL A 12 -1.44 3.11 -5.02
N PRO A 13 -1.95 3.71 -6.11
CA PRO A 13 -1.67 5.10 -6.42
C PRO A 13 -2.39 6.02 -5.43
N ASN A 14 -1.66 6.98 -4.88
CA ASN A 14 -2.16 7.97 -3.94
C ASN A 14 -1.97 9.39 -4.49
N TYR A 15 -3.03 10.20 -4.42
CA TYR A 15 -2.99 11.64 -4.70
C TYR A 15 -3.98 12.37 -3.79
N LYS A 16 -3.47 13.20 -2.86
CA LYS A 16 -4.24 14.13 -2.03
C LYS A 16 -5.47 13.55 -1.30
N THR A 17 -5.36 12.33 -0.78
CA THR A 17 -6.51 11.56 -0.27
C THR A 17 -6.23 10.84 1.05
N LEU A 18 -5.59 11.53 2.00
CA LEU A 18 -5.13 10.96 3.28
C LEU A 18 -6.14 10.05 4.00
N GLU A 19 -7.40 10.46 4.14
CA GLU A 19 -8.41 9.66 4.85
C GLU A 19 -8.75 8.36 4.11
N ILE A 20 -8.90 8.43 2.79
CA ILE A 20 -9.19 7.26 1.95
C ILE A 20 -7.97 6.33 1.93
N THR A 21 -6.76 6.89 1.85
CA THR A 21 -5.50 6.13 1.91
C THR A 21 -5.37 5.39 3.24
N LYS A 22 -5.71 6.02 4.37
CA LYS A 22 -5.77 5.36 5.68
C LYS A 22 -6.76 4.20 5.72
N ILE A 23 -7.95 4.39 5.15
CA ILE A 23 -8.98 3.34 5.09
C ILE A 23 -8.49 2.17 4.22
N CYS A 24 -7.95 2.47 3.03
CA CYS A 24 -7.41 1.48 2.11
C CYS A 24 -6.32 0.63 2.77
N MET A 25 -5.31 1.29 3.38
CA MET A 25 -4.21 0.58 4.05
C MET A 25 -4.68 -0.25 5.23
N ARG A 26 -5.67 0.23 6.00
CA ARG A 26 -6.28 -0.55 7.09
C ARG A 26 -6.99 -1.81 6.57
N LEU A 27 -7.69 -1.71 5.45
CA LEU A 27 -8.38 -2.85 4.84
C LEU A 27 -7.40 -3.86 4.25
N LEU A 28 -6.35 -3.40 3.58
CA LEU A 28 -5.26 -4.26 3.08
C LEU A 28 -4.60 -5.03 4.23
N ARG A 29 -4.27 -4.34 5.34
CA ARG A 29 -3.73 -4.98 6.54
C ARG A 29 -4.64 -6.06 7.13
N LYS A 30 -5.96 -5.87 7.05
CA LYS A 30 -6.94 -6.77 7.65
C LYS A 30 -7.24 -8.01 6.79
N TYR A 31 -7.20 -7.88 5.46
CA TYR A 31 -7.76 -8.89 4.56
C TYR A 31 -6.74 -9.47 3.57
N THR A 32 -5.48 -9.03 3.60
CA THR A 32 -4.44 -9.51 2.68
C THR A 32 -3.43 -10.40 3.43
N ASN A 33 -3.14 -11.57 2.86
CA ASN A 33 -2.04 -12.40 3.33
C ASN A 33 -0.72 -11.86 2.77
N PHE A 34 0.03 -11.13 3.61
CA PHE A 34 1.31 -10.53 3.20
C PHE A 34 2.43 -11.53 2.98
N ASP A 35 2.28 -12.81 3.33
CA ASP A 35 3.25 -13.84 2.91
C ASP A 35 3.17 -14.10 1.41
N GLN A 36 1.98 -13.94 0.83
CA GLN A 36 1.69 -14.21 -0.58
C GLN A 36 1.58 -12.94 -1.43
N VAL A 37 1.38 -11.77 -0.82
CA VAL A 37 1.10 -10.52 -1.55
C VAL A 37 2.11 -9.44 -1.18
N GLU A 38 2.55 -8.69 -2.19
CA GLU A 38 3.31 -7.45 -2.04
C GLU A 38 2.39 -6.26 -2.28
N VAL A 39 2.49 -5.23 -1.45
CA VAL A 39 1.72 -3.99 -1.62
C VAL A 39 2.70 -2.84 -1.77
N ILE A 40 2.60 -2.09 -2.86
CA ILE A 40 3.44 -0.94 -3.14
C ILE A 40 2.55 0.30 -3.23
N ALA A 41 2.74 1.23 -2.30
CA ALA A 41 2.12 2.55 -2.38
C ALA A 41 2.94 3.44 -3.32
N ILE A 42 2.27 4.08 -4.28
CA ILE A 42 2.88 4.99 -5.23
C ILE A 42 2.35 6.37 -4.95
N ASP A 43 3.20 7.27 -4.46
CA ASP A 43 2.84 8.68 -4.34
C ASP A 43 2.89 9.38 -5.70
N ASN A 44 1.76 9.96 -6.12
CA ASN A 44 1.65 10.67 -7.40
C ASN A 44 1.88 12.19 -7.24
N ASN A 45 2.98 12.58 -6.57
CA ASN A 45 3.32 13.97 -6.26
C ASN A 45 2.21 14.68 -5.46
N SER A 46 1.77 14.05 -4.38
CA SER A 46 0.64 14.56 -3.58
C SER A 46 0.96 15.87 -2.85
N GLN A 47 2.22 16.08 -2.45
CA GLN A 47 2.70 17.27 -1.73
C GLN A 47 1.85 17.59 -0.48
N ASP A 48 1.38 16.57 0.21
CA ASP A 48 0.53 16.69 1.39
C ASP A 48 0.92 15.69 2.49
N ALA A 49 0.14 15.66 3.57
CA ALA A 49 0.38 14.79 4.72
C ALA A 49 0.25 13.28 4.41
N SER A 50 -0.24 12.89 3.23
CA SER A 50 -0.29 11.48 2.82
C SER A 50 1.08 10.91 2.50
N VAL A 51 2.05 11.74 2.10
CA VAL A 51 3.44 11.32 1.88
C VAL A 51 4.06 10.78 3.17
N GLU A 52 3.89 11.49 4.29
CA GLU A 52 4.44 11.08 5.58
C GLU A 52 3.75 9.82 6.12
N TYR A 53 2.44 9.68 5.90
CA TYR A 53 1.69 8.49 6.28
C TYR A 53 2.09 7.22 5.52
N LEU A 54 2.61 7.36 4.30
CA LEU A 54 3.02 6.24 3.42
C LEU A 54 4.46 5.77 3.65
N ARG A 55 5.27 6.51 4.44
CA ARG A 55 6.62 6.08 4.87
C ARG A 55 6.55 5.09 6.02
#